data_AF-A0AAP1RD06-F1
#
_entry.id   AF-A0AAP1RD06-F1
#
_cell.length_a   1.000
_cell.length_b   1.000
_cell.length_c   1.000
_cell.angle_alpha   90.00
_cell.angle_beta   90.00
_cell.angle_gamma   90.00
#
_symmetry.space_group_name_H-M   'P 1'
#
loop_
_entity.id
_entity.type
_entity.pdbx_description
1 polymer ?
#
loop_
_entity_poly.entity_id
_entity_poly.type
_entity_poly.pdbx_seq_one_letter_code
_entity_poly.pdbx_strand_id
1 'polypeptide(L)'
;LEGFRNGQLRMIGAGTRSTYSSVSRAYDGTYSAQRQELVEGWLGYDLLQHEFIDYWCRPVYRSWLQMYLLARKERLPADVDHRTLYAAVYQGPVMPWINPMHEANAWELLVKAGFADEAEVARARGRDPRELKKSRETEIKANRAAGLVFSSDAYHQLVKSGMDPVEAVQKVYLGVGKMLTADEARELVNRYGAGLPVPGPDFPNESN
;
A
#
# COMPACT_ATOMS: atom_id res chain seq x y z
N LEU A 1 -49.53 0.53 -0.23
CA LEU A 1 -48.97 1.82 -0.72
C LEU A 1 -47.44 1.78 -0.86
N GLU A 2 -46.73 1.20 0.09
CA GLU A 2 -45.26 1.16 0.09
C GLU A 2 -44.64 0.52 -1.16
N GLY A 3 -45.14 -0.65 -1.59
CA GLY A 3 -44.62 -1.33 -2.79
C GLY A 3 -44.75 -0.50 -4.08
N PHE A 4 -45.86 0.22 -4.26
CA PHE A 4 -46.04 1.11 -5.42
C PHE A 4 -45.03 2.26 -5.39
N ARG A 5 -44.88 2.94 -4.25
CA ARG A 5 -43.90 4.03 -4.08
C ARG A 5 -42.47 3.54 -4.33
N ASN A 6 -42.11 2.37 -3.79
CA ASN A 6 -40.78 1.81 -3.97
C ASN A 6 -40.52 1.44 -5.44
N GLY A 7 -41.54 0.93 -6.15
CA GLY A 7 -41.48 0.71 -7.60
C GLY A 7 -41.22 1.99 -8.39
N GLN A 8 -41.93 3.09 -8.07
CA GLN A 8 -41.69 4.39 -8.70
C GLN A 8 -40.28 4.93 -8.43
N LEU A 9 -39.77 4.80 -7.20
CA LEU A 9 -38.42 5.21 -6.85
C LEU A 9 -37.33 4.38 -7.57
N ARG A 10 -37.57 3.08 -7.79
CA ARG A 10 -36.68 2.22 -8.58
C ARG A 10 -36.63 2.66 -10.05
N MET A 11 -37.78 3.02 -10.63
CA MET A 11 -37.85 3.56 -12.00
C MET A 11 -37.08 4.87 -12.14
N ILE A 12 -37.20 5.77 -11.15
CA ILE A 12 -36.45 7.02 -11.10
C ILE A 12 -34.95 6.73 -11.04
N GLY A 13 -34.51 5.90 -10.09
CA GLY A 13 -33.09 5.55 -9.95
C GLY A 13 -32.48 4.95 -11.21
N ALA A 14 -33.19 4.00 -11.84
CA ALA A 14 -32.78 3.39 -13.10
C ALA A 14 -32.64 4.42 -14.24
N GLY A 15 -33.51 5.43 -14.29
CA GLY A 15 -33.46 6.49 -15.30
C GLY A 15 -32.37 7.55 -15.05
N THR A 16 -32.03 7.85 -13.79
CA THR A 16 -31.11 8.94 -13.44
C THR A 16 -29.68 8.47 -13.13
N ARG A 17 -29.38 7.19 -13.34
CA ARG A 17 -28.11 6.55 -12.89
C ARG A 17 -27.85 6.74 -11.39
N SER A 18 -28.92 6.91 -10.60
CA SER A 18 -28.86 7.00 -9.15
C SER A 18 -29.34 5.70 -8.56
N THR A 19 -28.76 5.27 -7.45
CA THR A 19 -29.16 4.02 -6.84
C THR A 19 -30.45 4.18 -6.03
N TYR A 20 -31.31 3.16 -6.01
CA TYR A 20 -32.57 3.19 -5.27
C TYR A 20 -32.32 3.49 -3.79
N SER A 21 -31.31 2.86 -3.20
CA SER A 21 -30.95 3.07 -1.80
C SER A 21 -30.49 4.50 -1.51
N SER A 22 -29.78 5.15 -2.43
CA SER A 22 -29.39 6.56 -2.29
C SER A 22 -30.60 7.50 -2.40
N VAL A 23 -31.51 7.25 -3.34
CA VAL A 23 -32.68 8.10 -3.58
C VAL A 23 -33.72 7.96 -2.45
N SER A 24 -33.97 6.73 -2.02
CA SER A 24 -34.97 6.41 -1.00
C SER A 24 -34.43 6.51 0.43
N ARG A 25 -33.10 6.58 0.60
CA ARG A 25 -32.39 6.42 1.89
C ARG A 25 -32.72 5.11 2.61
N ALA A 26 -33.10 4.07 1.86
CA ALA A 26 -33.34 2.73 2.37
C ALA A 26 -32.19 1.81 1.96
N TYR A 27 -31.42 1.35 2.94
CA TYR A 27 -30.28 0.45 2.73
C TYR A 27 -30.63 -0.96 3.20
N ASP A 28 -31.68 -1.54 2.62
CA ASP A 28 -32.12 -2.91 2.86
C ASP A 28 -31.47 -3.89 1.88
N GLY A 29 -31.35 -5.17 2.27
CA GLY A 29 -30.81 -6.24 1.41
C GLY A 29 -29.52 -6.87 1.92
N THR A 30 -29.00 -7.84 1.16
CA THR A 30 -27.75 -8.55 1.49
C THR A 30 -26.53 -7.72 1.09
N TYR A 31 -25.38 -8.01 1.70
CA TYR A 31 -24.10 -7.37 1.35
C TYR A 31 -23.82 -7.40 -0.16
N SER A 32 -24.05 -8.54 -0.81
CA SER A 32 -23.82 -8.68 -2.26
C SER A 32 -24.75 -7.79 -3.10
N ALA A 33 -26.02 -7.64 -2.70
CA ALA A 33 -26.98 -6.79 -3.40
C ALA A 33 -26.61 -5.30 -3.25
N GLN A 34 -26.26 -4.88 -2.03
CA GLN A 34 -25.82 -3.50 -1.78
C GLN A 34 -24.50 -3.18 -2.50
N ARG A 35 -23.59 -4.16 -2.59
CA ARG A 35 -22.34 -4.00 -3.35
C ARG A 35 -22.60 -3.86 -4.83
N GLN A 36 -23.46 -4.70 -5.41
CA GLN A 36 -23.83 -4.58 -6.82
C GLN A 36 -24.44 -3.22 -7.14
N GLU A 37 -25.35 -2.76 -6.28
CA GLU A 37 -25.97 -1.44 -6.42
C GLU A 37 -24.93 -0.31 -6.33
N LEU A 38 -23.99 -0.37 -5.38
CA LEU A 38 -22.91 0.62 -5.27
C LEU A 38 -21.99 0.61 -6.50
N VAL A 39 -21.64 -0.57 -7.01
CA VAL A 39 -20.78 -0.73 -8.21
C VAL A 39 -21.44 -0.09 -9.43
N GLU A 40 -22.74 -0.33 -9.64
CA GLU A 40 -23.49 0.25 -10.76
C GLU A 40 -23.62 1.77 -10.63
N GLY A 41 -23.91 2.28 -9.42
CA GLY A 41 -23.95 3.72 -9.16
C GLY A 41 -22.60 4.40 -9.35
N TRP A 42 -21.51 3.73 -8.99
CA TRP A 42 -20.15 4.25 -9.11
C TRP A 42 -19.77 4.58 -10.55
N LEU A 43 -20.21 3.77 -11.53
CA LEU A 43 -19.96 4.04 -12.96
C LEU A 43 -20.50 5.41 -13.40
N GLY A 44 -21.65 5.83 -12.84
CA GLY A 44 -22.22 7.14 -13.11
C GLY A 44 -21.36 8.29 -12.56
N TYR A 45 -20.86 8.14 -11.33
CA TYR A 45 -19.98 9.11 -10.71
C TYR A 45 -18.62 9.18 -11.42
N ASP A 46 -18.08 8.03 -11.81
CA ASP A 46 -16.83 7.92 -12.55
C ASP A 46 -16.93 8.66 -13.90
N LEU A 47 -18.04 8.51 -14.63
CA LEU A 47 -18.28 9.25 -15.86
C LEU A 47 -18.28 10.77 -15.62
N LEU A 48 -19.06 11.25 -14.65
CA LEU A 48 -19.15 12.68 -14.33
C LEU A 48 -17.80 13.26 -13.90
N GLN A 49 -17.02 12.48 -13.14
CA GLN A 49 -15.67 12.83 -12.76
C GLN A 49 -14.76 12.97 -13.98
N HIS A 50 -14.78 12.00 -14.90
CA HIS A 50 -13.97 12.07 -16.11
C HIS A 50 -14.38 13.24 -17.01
N GLU A 51 -15.68 13.51 -17.18
CA GLU A 51 -16.17 14.68 -17.91
C GLU A 51 -15.65 15.98 -17.30
N PHE A 52 -15.72 16.12 -15.98
CA PHE A 52 -15.18 17.30 -15.30
C PHE A 52 -13.66 17.41 -15.44
N ILE A 53 -12.94 16.29 -15.35
CA ILE A 53 -11.49 16.27 -15.53
C ILE A 53 -11.12 16.71 -16.96
N ASP A 54 -11.77 16.15 -17.98
CA ASP A 54 -11.38 16.34 -19.37
C ASP A 54 -11.82 17.70 -19.92
N TYR A 55 -13.00 18.18 -19.54
CA TYR A 55 -13.52 19.46 -20.04
C TYR A 55 -13.16 20.67 -19.18
N TRP A 56 -12.85 20.49 -17.89
CA TRP A 56 -12.52 21.59 -17.00
C TRP A 56 -11.11 21.51 -16.43
N CYS A 57 -10.78 20.47 -15.64
CA CYS A 57 -9.52 20.43 -14.89
C CYS A 57 -8.29 20.43 -15.81
N ARG A 58 -8.31 19.58 -16.85
CA ARG A 58 -7.18 19.39 -17.76
C ARG A 58 -6.91 20.64 -18.61
N PRO A 59 -7.92 21.28 -19.24
CA PRO A 59 -7.70 22.55 -19.95
C PRO A 59 -7.19 23.67 -19.04
N VAL A 60 -7.75 23.82 -17.85
CA VAL A 60 -7.33 24.85 -16.87
C VAL A 60 -5.89 24.62 -16.44
N TYR A 61 -5.54 23.38 -16.04
CA TYR A 61 -4.18 23.03 -15.65
C TYR A 61 -3.16 23.33 -16.74
N ARG A 62 -3.44 22.90 -17.98
CA ARG A 62 -2.51 23.09 -19.11
C ARG A 62 -2.33 24.56 -19.47
N SER A 63 -3.43 25.33 -19.47
CA SER A 63 -3.38 26.77 -19.76
C SER A 63 -2.62 27.52 -18.67
N TRP A 64 -2.88 27.20 -17.41
CA TRP A 64 -2.14 27.75 -16.28
C TRP A 64 -0.65 27.41 -16.36
N LEU A 65 -0.30 26.14 -16.61
CA LEU A 65 1.08 25.69 -16.69
C LEU A 65 1.82 26.40 -17.83
N GLN A 66 1.19 26.53 -19.00
CA GLN A 66 1.76 27.27 -20.12
C GLN A 66 2.04 28.73 -19.75
N MET A 67 1.09 29.43 -19.13
CA MET A 67 1.27 30.80 -18.67
C MET A 67 2.36 30.93 -17.61
N TYR A 68 2.41 29.99 -16.65
CA TYR A 68 3.45 29.94 -15.63
C TYR A 68 4.85 29.76 -16.26
N LEU A 69 4.98 28.88 -17.24
CA LEU A 69 6.25 28.65 -17.95
C LEU A 69 6.70 29.86 -18.77
N LEU A 70 5.79 30.73 -19.21
CA LEU A 70 6.12 31.99 -19.88
C LEU A 70 6.48 33.12 -18.90
N ALA A 71 5.79 33.19 -17.76
CA ALA A 71 5.95 34.27 -16.78
C ALA A 71 7.08 34.04 -15.77
N ARG A 72 7.58 32.81 -15.65
CA ARG A 72 8.65 32.44 -14.71
C ARG A 72 9.94 33.21 -14.97
N LYS A 73 10.61 33.62 -13.90
CA LYS A 73 11.92 34.31 -13.95
C LYS A 73 13.10 33.34 -13.92
N GLU A 74 12.95 32.24 -13.19
CA GLU A 74 13.99 31.21 -13.03
C GLU A 74 13.88 30.17 -14.14
N ARG A 75 14.99 29.61 -14.63
CA ARG A 75 14.94 28.52 -15.61
C ARG A 75 14.54 27.20 -14.95
N LEU A 76 13.92 26.31 -15.72
CA LEU A 76 13.69 24.94 -15.24
C LEU A 76 15.06 24.26 -15.02
N PRO A 77 15.17 23.37 -14.02
CA PRO A 77 16.31 22.47 -13.91
C PRO A 77 16.52 21.72 -15.24
N ALA A 78 17.79 21.57 -15.66
CA ALA A 78 18.13 21.04 -16.98
C ALA A 78 17.77 19.55 -17.17
N ASP A 79 17.53 18.84 -16.08
CA ASP A 79 17.13 17.44 -16.01
C ASP A 79 15.61 17.22 -16.18
N VAL A 80 14.81 18.29 -16.20
CA VAL A 80 13.35 18.18 -16.32
C VAL A 80 12.93 18.12 -17.79
N ASP A 81 12.33 16.99 -18.19
CA ASP A 81 11.67 16.90 -19.49
C ASP A 81 10.35 17.68 -19.48
N HIS A 82 10.29 18.76 -20.27
CA HIS A 82 9.12 19.62 -20.40
C HIS A 82 7.84 18.88 -20.82
N ARG A 83 7.95 17.78 -21.56
CA ARG A 83 6.79 16.99 -22.01
C ARG A 83 6.08 16.34 -20.83
N THR A 84 6.83 15.93 -19.82
CA THR A 84 6.29 15.28 -18.62
C THR A 84 5.52 16.23 -17.72
N LEU A 85 5.77 17.54 -17.81
CA LEU A 85 5.03 18.55 -17.02
C LEU A 85 3.54 18.58 -17.37
N TYR A 86 3.18 18.29 -18.62
CA TYR A 86 1.79 18.26 -19.05
C TYR A 86 1.09 16.93 -18.76
N ALA A 87 1.84 15.93 -18.29
CA ALA A 87 1.35 14.59 -17.92
C ALA A 87 0.88 14.55 -16.45
N ALA A 88 0.04 15.51 -16.05
CA ALA A 88 -0.57 15.50 -14.74
C ALA A 88 -1.51 14.29 -14.55
N VAL A 89 -1.43 13.69 -13.38
CA VAL A 89 -2.37 12.66 -12.93
C VAL A 89 -3.51 13.38 -12.20
N TYR A 90 -4.74 13.15 -12.64
CA TYR A 90 -5.94 13.72 -12.03
C TYR A 90 -6.56 12.67 -11.13
N GLN A 91 -6.52 12.90 -9.83
CA GLN A 91 -7.11 12.00 -8.84
C GLN A 91 -8.45 12.56 -8.41
N GLY A 92 -9.53 11.90 -8.79
CA GLY A 92 -10.86 12.19 -8.27
C GLY A 92 -11.22 11.30 -7.09
N PRO A 93 -12.48 11.39 -6.62
CA PRO A 93 -13.01 10.51 -5.59
C PRO A 93 -12.76 9.04 -5.90
N VAL A 94 -12.43 8.25 -4.88
CA VAL A 94 -12.25 6.80 -5.00
C VAL A 94 -13.45 6.08 -4.43
N MET A 95 -13.76 4.90 -4.99
CA MET A 95 -14.85 4.09 -4.50
C MET A 95 -14.57 3.69 -3.04
N PRO A 96 -15.48 3.96 -2.10
CA PRO A 96 -15.31 3.56 -0.72
C PRO A 96 -15.38 2.03 -0.60
N TRP A 97 -14.56 1.48 0.29
CA TRP A 97 -14.60 0.06 0.61
C TRP A 97 -15.86 -0.26 1.42
N ILE A 98 -16.58 -1.30 1.03
CA ILE A 98 -17.73 -1.80 1.80
C ILE A 98 -17.24 -2.77 2.86
N ASN A 99 -16.31 -3.64 2.50
CA ASN A 99 -15.66 -4.55 3.45
C ASN A 99 -14.14 -4.40 3.39
N PRO A 100 -13.58 -3.55 4.27
CA PRO A 100 -12.17 -3.23 4.23
C PRO A 100 -11.23 -4.42 4.34
N MET A 101 -11.61 -5.47 5.07
CA MET A 101 -10.77 -6.64 5.31
C MET A 101 -10.62 -7.48 4.05
N HIS A 102 -11.74 -7.83 3.40
CA HIS A 102 -11.70 -8.63 2.18
C HIS A 102 -11.06 -7.86 1.02
N GLU A 103 -11.30 -6.55 0.94
CA GLU A 103 -10.71 -5.71 -0.10
C GLU A 103 -9.20 -5.54 0.11
N ALA A 104 -8.72 -5.38 1.35
CA ALA A 104 -7.30 -5.36 1.64
C ALA A 104 -6.61 -6.69 1.27
N ASN A 105 -7.21 -7.83 1.62
CA ASN A 105 -6.67 -9.15 1.28
C ASN A 105 -6.63 -9.37 -0.25
N ALA A 106 -7.64 -8.90 -0.98
CA ALA A 106 -7.65 -8.95 -2.43
C ALA A 106 -6.51 -8.12 -3.04
N TRP A 107 -6.29 -6.89 -2.55
CA TRP A 107 -5.18 -6.04 -2.98
C TRP A 107 -3.82 -6.67 -2.65
N GLU A 108 -3.64 -7.25 -1.47
CA GLU A 108 -2.42 -7.96 -1.10
C GLU A 108 -2.14 -9.11 -2.08
N LEU A 109 -3.16 -9.90 -2.43
CA LEU A 109 -3.03 -11.00 -3.37
C LEU A 109 -2.65 -10.50 -4.78
N LEU A 110 -3.27 -9.43 -5.27
CA LEU A 110 -2.98 -8.85 -6.59
C LEU A 110 -1.54 -8.31 -6.66
N VAL A 111 -1.08 -7.62 -5.61
CA VAL A 111 0.31 -7.14 -5.54
C VAL A 111 1.30 -8.31 -5.52
N LYS A 112 1.03 -9.34 -4.70
CA LYS A 112 1.88 -10.54 -4.65
C LYS A 112 1.90 -11.32 -5.96
N ALA A 113 0.78 -11.36 -6.67
CA ALA A 113 0.68 -12.00 -7.99
C ALA A 113 1.30 -11.17 -9.12
N GLY A 114 1.71 -9.93 -8.86
CA GLY A 114 2.27 -9.02 -9.87
C GLY A 114 1.25 -8.40 -10.81
N PHE A 115 -0.05 -8.49 -10.50
CA PHE A 115 -1.13 -7.87 -11.28
C PHE A 115 -1.40 -6.42 -10.89
N ALA A 116 -0.94 -5.99 -9.71
CA ALA A 116 -1.06 -4.62 -9.21
C ALA A 116 0.27 -4.16 -8.60
N ASP A 117 0.48 -2.85 -8.56
CA ASP A 117 1.64 -2.24 -7.91
C ASP A 117 1.27 -1.44 -6.64
N GLU A 118 2.28 -1.05 -5.85
CA GLU A 118 2.04 -0.27 -4.63
C GLU A 118 1.42 1.11 -4.91
N ALA A 119 1.69 1.67 -6.10
CA ALA A 119 1.19 2.97 -6.48
C ALA A 119 -0.30 2.92 -6.79
N GLU A 120 -0.77 1.87 -7.44
CA GLU A 120 -2.17 1.58 -7.71
C GLU A 120 -2.94 1.40 -6.42
N VAL A 121 -2.42 0.63 -5.45
CA VAL A 121 -3.03 0.48 -4.12
C VAL A 121 -3.15 1.83 -3.40
N ALA A 122 -2.11 2.67 -3.45
CA ALA A 122 -2.13 3.99 -2.83
C ALA A 122 -3.17 4.90 -3.49
N ARG A 123 -3.24 4.92 -4.82
CA ARG A 123 -4.20 5.73 -5.58
C ARG A 123 -5.63 5.27 -5.37
N ALA A 124 -5.88 3.96 -5.30
CA ALA A 124 -7.18 3.38 -4.97
C ALA A 124 -7.69 3.82 -3.59
N ARG A 125 -6.80 4.27 -2.70
CA ARG A 125 -7.13 4.86 -1.40
C ARG A 125 -7.12 6.38 -1.38
N GLY A 126 -7.07 7.04 -2.53
CA GLY A 126 -7.06 8.50 -2.60
C GLY A 126 -5.73 9.14 -2.17
N ARG A 127 -4.63 8.37 -2.10
CA ARG A 127 -3.31 8.87 -1.65
C ARG A 127 -2.33 9.02 -2.81
N ASP A 128 -1.44 10.00 -2.68
CA ASP A 128 -0.25 10.08 -3.53
C ASP A 128 0.76 8.99 -3.11
N PRO A 129 1.19 8.10 -4.03
CA PRO A 129 2.19 7.08 -3.75
C PRO A 129 3.53 7.62 -3.22
N ARG A 130 3.99 8.79 -3.70
CA ARG A 130 5.27 9.38 -3.32
C ARG A 130 5.23 9.89 -1.88
N GLU A 131 4.16 10.61 -1.54
CA GLU A 131 3.94 11.07 -0.16
C GLU A 131 3.73 9.89 0.80
N LEU A 132 3.04 8.83 0.37
CA LEU A 132 2.90 7.61 1.16
C LEU A 132 4.27 7.00 1.48
N LYS A 133 5.16 6.86 0.49
CA LYS A 133 6.50 6.32 0.70
C LYS A 133 7.34 7.19 1.63
N LYS A 134 7.36 8.50 1.41
CA LYS A 134 8.07 9.46 2.25
C LYS A 134 7.58 9.45 3.71
N SER A 135 6.26 9.38 3.91
CA SER A 135 5.66 9.25 5.23
C SER A 135 6.08 7.95 5.90
N ARG A 136 6.05 6.82 5.18
CA ARG A 136 6.48 5.51 5.70
C ARG A 136 7.96 5.51 6.09
N GLU A 137 8.84 6.07 5.27
CA GLU A 137 10.26 6.16 5.59
C GLU A 137 10.50 6.95 6.89
N THR A 138 9.80 8.08 7.04
CA THR A 138 9.90 8.93 8.21
C THR A 138 9.41 8.19 9.46
N GLU A 139 8.27 7.52 9.36
CA GLU A 139 7.66 6.73 10.43
C GLU A 139 8.57 5.56 10.86
N ILE A 140 9.10 4.79 9.92
CA ILE A 140 10.02 3.67 10.19
C ILE A 140 11.29 4.18 10.89
N LYS A 141 11.87 5.30 10.44
CA LYS A 141 13.05 5.90 11.09
C LYS A 141 12.76 6.32 12.52
N ALA A 142 11.62 6.99 12.75
CA ALA A 142 11.21 7.42 14.08
C ALA A 142 10.95 6.24 15.02
N ASN A 143 10.22 5.22 14.55
CA ASN A 143 9.92 4.01 15.31
C ASN A 143 11.20 3.27 15.71
N ARG A 144 12.17 3.15 14.78
CA ARG A 144 13.47 2.54 15.06
C ARG A 144 14.28 3.33 16.08
N ALA A 145 14.31 4.65 15.98
CA ALA A 145 14.98 5.51 16.96
C ALA A 145 14.35 5.39 18.35
N ALA A 146 13.05 5.17 18.43
CA ALA A 146 12.30 4.97 19.68
C ALA A 146 12.30 3.51 20.18
N GLY A 147 12.92 2.56 19.44
CA GLY A 147 12.89 1.13 19.79
C GLY A 147 11.50 0.48 19.69
N LEU A 148 10.56 1.08 18.95
CA LEU A 148 9.21 0.57 18.76
C LEU A 148 9.18 -0.45 17.62
N VAL A 149 8.64 -1.64 17.90
CA VAL A 149 8.46 -2.71 16.90
C VAL A 149 7.00 -3.09 16.84
N PHE A 150 6.38 -2.90 15.68
CA PHE A 150 4.98 -3.23 15.43
C PHE A 150 4.84 -4.53 14.65
N SER A 151 3.74 -5.26 14.86
CA SER A 151 3.43 -6.49 14.11
C SER A 151 3.23 -6.26 12.61
N SER A 152 2.94 -5.03 12.21
CA SER A 152 2.76 -4.61 10.81
C SER A 152 4.07 -4.36 10.06
N ASP A 153 5.21 -4.28 10.74
CA ASP A 153 6.52 -4.12 10.10
C ASP A 153 7.08 -5.50 9.75
N ALA A 154 7.48 -5.70 8.49
CA ALA A 154 8.14 -6.93 8.06
C ALA A 154 9.46 -7.19 8.84
N TYR A 155 10.10 -6.13 9.36
CA TYR A 155 11.24 -6.25 10.25
C TYR A 155 10.92 -7.05 11.53
N HIS A 156 9.67 -7.03 12.00
CA HIS A 156 9.26 -7.84 13.15
C HIS A 156 9.45 -9.34 12.92
N GLN A 157 9.25 -9.84 11.70
CA GLN A 157 9.46 -11.26 11.37
C GLN A 157 10.95 -11.63 11.34
N LEU A 158 11.81 -10.71 10.89
CA LEU A 158 13.27 -10.87 10.91
C LEU A 158 13.83 -10.85 12.35
N VAL A 159 13.26 -10.03 13.23
CA VAL A 159 13.63 -10.02 14.66
C VAL A 159 13.11 -11.27 15.38
N LYS A 160 11.86 -11.67 15.11
CA LYS A 160 11.28 -12.91 15.67
C LYS A 160 12.00 -14.16 15.22
N SER A 161 12.57 -14.17 14.00
CA SER A 161 13.32 -15.33 13.54
C SER A 161 14.59 -15.58 14.33
N GLY A 162 15.05 -14.61 15.14
CA GLY A 162 16.06 -14.81 16.19
C GLY A 162 17.23 -15.67 15.75
N MET A 163 17.64 -15.55 14.48
CA MET A 163 18.60 -16.47 13.91
C MET A 163 19.96 -16.04 14.40
N ASP A 164 20.49 -16.78 15.37
CA ASP A 164 21.88 -16.66 15.80
C ASP A 164 22.74 -16.69 14.51
N PRO A 165 23.68 -15.76 14.30
CA PRO A 165 24.61 -15.78 13.17
C PRO A 165 25.17 -17.18 12.84
N VAL A 166 25.29 -18.04 13.85
CA VAL A 166 25.67 -19.46 13.74
C VAL A 166 24.66 -20.31 12.94
N GLU A 167 23.36 -20.20 13.23
CA GLU A 167 22.31 -20.93 12.49
C GLU A 167 22.20 -20.48 11.03
N ALA A 168 22.47 -19.21 10.75
CA ALA A 168 22.49 -18.67 9.40
C ALA A 168 23.62 -19.31 8.57
N VAL A 169 24.83 -19.41 9.15
CA VAL A 169 25.99 -20.04 8.51
C VAL A 169 25.78 -21.55 8.30
N GLN A 170 25.17 -22.23 9.27
CA GLN A 170 24.88 -23.66 9.18
C GLN A 170 23.91 -23.99 8.03
N LYS A 171 22.82 -23.22 7.85
CA LYS A 171 21.86 -23.44 6.75
C LYS A 171 22.45 -23.17 5.37
N VAL A 172 23.35 -22.19 5.24
CA VAL A 172 24.06 -21.93 3.98
C VAL A 172 24.94 -23.12 3.60
N TYR A 173 25.69 -23.70 4.55
CA TYR A 173 26.54 -24.87 4.29
C TYR A 173 25.74 -26.15 3.97
N LEU A 174 24.61 -26.37 4.66
CA LEU A 174 23.68 -27.47 4.39
C LEU A 174 23.11 -27.42 2.96
N GLY A 175 22.82 -26.24 2.43
CA GLY A 175 22.38 -26.05 1.03
C GLY A 175 23.48 -26.30 -0.01
N VAL A 176 24.76 -26.25 0.38
CA VAL A 176 25.93 -26.49 -0.47
C VAL A 176 26.42 -27.96 -0.39
N GLY A 177 25.72 -28.81 0.36
CA GLY A 177 25.98 -30.26 0.42
C GLY A 177 27.10 -30.68 1.38
N LYS A 178 27.56 -29.79 2.26
CA LYS A 178 28.49 -30.13 3.36
C LYS A 178 27.89 -29.73 4.71
N MET A 179 27.71 -30.71 5.59
CA MET A 179 27.29 -30.46 6.97
C MET A 179 28.46 -29.84 7.75
N LEU A 180 28.24 -28.67 8.34
CA LEU A 180 29.16 -28.03 9.28
C LEU A 180 28.55 -28.12 10.69
N THR A 181 29.35 -28.43 11.71
CA THR A 181 28.88 -28.45 13.11
C THR A 181 28.66 -27.04 13.65
N ALA A 182 27.86 -26.89 14.71
CA ALA A 182 27.54 -25.59 15.30
C ALA A 182 28.80 -24.85 15.81
N ASP A 183 29.78 -25.59 16.32
CA ASP A 183 31.04 -25.04 16.83
C ASP A 183 31.94 -24.52 15.69
N GLU A 184 32.04 -25.26 14.58
CA GLU A 184 32.78 -24.86 13.40
C GLU A 184 32.18 -23.61 12.72
N ALA A 185 30.84 -23.51 12.70
CA ALA A 185 30.15 -22.31 12.19
C ALA A 185 30.45 -21.09 13.07
N ARG A 186 30.50 -21.27 14.40
CA ARG A 186 30.77 -20.22 15.38
C ARG A 186 32.20 -19.69 15.28
N GLU A 187 33.18 -20.57 15.06
CA GLU A 187 34.59 -20.20 14.86
C GLU A 187 34.81 -19.42 13.56
N LEU A 188 34.12 -19.79 12.47
CA LEU A 188 34.13 -19.06 11.21
C LEU A 188 33.59 -17.63 11.38
N VAL A 189 32.48 -17.47 12.10
CA VAL A 189 31.85 -16.17 12.36
C VAL A 189 32.72 -15.31 13.28
N ASN A 190 33.39 -15.91 14.28
CA ASN A 190 34.31 -15.21 15.16
C ASN A 190 35.59 -14.73 14.46
N ARG A 191 36.07 -15.45 13.44
CA ARG A 191 37.21 -15.00 12.60
C ARG A 191 36.94 -13.69 11.86
N TYR A 192 35.68 -13.36 11.59
CA TYR A 192 35.28 -12.10 10.96
C TYR A 192 34.80 -11.04 11.97
N GLY A 193 35.07 -11.22 13.27
CA GLY A 193 34.92 -10.18 14.29
C GLY A 193 33.58 -10.16 15.04
N ALA A 194 32.79 -11.22 15.01
CA ALA A 194 31.47 -11.27 15.65
C ALA A 194 31.49 -11.41 17.20
N GLY A 195 32.61 -11.84 17.80
CA GLY A 195 32.80 -11.84 19.26
C GLY A 195 31.85 -12.76 20.05
N LEU A 196 31.40 -13.87 19.46
CA LEU A 196 30.50 -14.84 20.12
C LEU A 196 31.25 -15.64 21.21
N PRO A 197 30.64 -15.88 22.38
CA PRO A 197 31.26 -16.66 23.45
C PRO A 197 31.53 -18.10 22.99
N VAL A 198 32.76 -18.57 23.24
CA VAL A 198 33.21 -19.94 22.94
C VAL A 198 32.73 -20.86 24.08
N PRO A 199 32.03 -21.98 23.80
CA PRO A 199 31.71 -22.95 24.83
C PRO A 199 32.99 -23.53 25.43
N GLY A 200 33.25 -23.23 26.70
CA GLY A 200 34.28 -23.91 27.49
C GLY A 200 33.66 -25.09 28.25
N PRO A 201 34.47 -26.06 28.73
CA PRO A 201 33.97 -27.09 29.62
C PRO A 201 33.40 -26.44 30.89
N ASP A 202 32.20 -26.87 31.30
CA ASP A 202 31.62 -26.48 32.58
C ASP A 202 32.52 -27.01 33.71
N PHE A 203 33.28 -26.12 34.34
CA PHE A 203 33.88 -26.43 35.63
C PHE A 203 32.84 -26.16 36.70
N PRO A 204 32.42 -27.16 37.50
CA PRO A 204 31.55 -26.90 38.63
C PRO A 204 32.27 -25.93 39.58
N ASN A 205 31.58 -24.86 39.96
CA ASN A 205 32.09 -23.91 40.94
C ASN A 205 32.29 -24.64 42.28
N GLU A 206 33.53 -25.01 42.61
CA GLU A 206 33.91 -25.34 43.97
C GLU A 206 33.99 -24.04 44.77
N SER A 207 32.98 -23.82 45.61
CA SER A 207 33.00 -22.79 46.65
C SER A 207 33.65 -23.35 47.93
N ASN A 208 34.76 -22.71 48.32
CA ASN A 208 35.60 -22.82 49.54
C ASN A 208 36.68 -23.90 49.56
#